data_AF-A0A9D6YI20-F1
#
_entry.id   AF-A0A9D6YI20-F1
#
_cell.length_a   1.000
_cell.length_b   1.000
_cell.length_c   1.000
_cell.angle_alpha   90.00
_cell.angle_beta   90.00
_cell.angle_gamma   90.00
#
_symmetry.space_group_name_H-M   'P 1'
#
loop_
_entity.id
_entity.type
_entity.pdbx_description
1 polymer ?
#
loop_
_entity_poly.entity_id
_entity_poly.type
_entity_poly.pdbx_seq_one_letter_code
_entity_poly.pdbx_strand_id
1 'polypeptide(L)'
;MEPISRRHFLTTSAGAGLAGILATGVPPARGQQREISYLCWNNFAPASDKKLAEIGQRFTKDTGIKIRIDHVAHPQQAAKYASEVQSQAGHDLVEMRMHFPWLYEPQLVDVSDLVAELEKKYGKTLSSAQDTANAHGVWRAVPQYHTFFVGCYREDLFKKAGLKVPDTWEDLYTV
;
A
#
# COMPACT_ATOMS: atom_id res chain seq x y z
N MET A 1 16.00 -54.48 10.16
CA MET A 1 16.19 -53.07 9.77
C MET A 1 17.10 -52.45 10.82
N GLU A 2 18.34 -52.14 10.46
CA GLU A 2 19.27 -51.49 11.37
C GLU A 2 18.86 -50.03 11.62
N PRO A 3 19.04 -49.49 12.84
CA PRO A 3 18.65 -48.13 13.16
C PRO A 3 19.60 -47.13 12.47
N ILE A 4 19.04 -46.16 11.75
CA ILE A 4 19.81 -45.10 11.10
C ILE A 4 20.49 -44.25 12.18
N SER A 5 21.80 -44.40 12.30
CA SER A 5 22.63 -43.59 13.21
C SER A 5 22.82 -42.17 12.67
N ARG A 6 22.89 -41.20 13.58
CA ARG A 6 23.15 -39.76 13.27
C ARG A 6 24.36 -39.56 12.35
N ARG A 7 25.39 -40.42 12.46
CA ARG A 7 26.55 -40.38 11.57
C ARG A 7 26.20 -40.79 10.14
N HIS A 8 25.34 -41.78 9.96
CA HIS A 8 24.92 -42.23 8.63
C HIS A 8 24.08 -41.16 7.94
N PHE A 9 23.18 -40.49 8.67
CA PHE A 9 22.39 -39.37 8.14
C PHE A 9 23.27 -38.18 7.69
N LEU A 10 24.33 -37.85 8.43
CA LEU A 10 25.27 -36.78 8.05
C LEU A 10 26.13 -37.16 6.84
N THR A 11 26.52 -38.44 6.71
CA THR A 11 27.31 -38.90 5.56
C THR A 11 26.49 -38.97 4.28
N THR A 12 25.20 -39.33 4.34
CA THR A 12 24.33 -39.39 3.16
C THR A 12 23.82 -38.00 2.70
N SER A 13 23.76 -37.01 3.59
CA SER A 13 23.25 -35.66 3.26
C SER A 13 24.32 -34.67 2.77
N ALA A 14 25.61 -35.04 2.86
CA ALA A 14 26.73 -34.18 2.50
C ALA A 14 27.01 -34.06 0.98
N GLY A 15 26.44 -34.93 0.14
CA GLY A 15 26.83 -35.04 -1.28
C GLY A 15 26.23 -34.02 -2.25
N ALA A 16 25.13 -33.33 -1.92
CA ALA A 16 24.50 -32.38 -2.85
C ALA A 16 23.66 -31.27 -2.20
N GLY A 17 23.29 -31.38 -0.93
CA GLY A 17 22.36 -30.46 -0.27
C GLY A 17 23.04 -29.26 0.41
N LEU A 18 23.93 -29.51 1.38
CA LEU A 18 24.52 -28.43 2.19
C LEU A 18 25.58 -27.61 1.43
N ALA A 19 26.39 -28.25 0.59
CA ALA A 19 27.43 -27.54 -0.17
C ALA A 19 26.84 -26.53 -1.16
N GLY A 20 25.71 -26.86 -1.80
CA GLY A 20 24.99 -25.92 -2.68
C GLY A 20 24.35 -24.74 -1.92
N ILE A 21 23.85 -24.98 -0.70
CA ILE A 21 23.26 -23.93 0.15
C ILE A 21 24.35 -22.99 0.68
N LEU A 22 25.50 -23.53 1.11
CA LEU A 22 26.63 -22.72 1.58
C LEU A 22 27.34 -21.97 0.44
N ALA A 23 27.43 -22.56 -0.76
CA ALA A 23 28.05 -21.91 -1.92
C ALA A 23 27.20 -20.77 -2.51
N THR A 24 25.88 -20.83 -2.37
CA THR A 24 24.97 -19.78 -2.88
C THR A 24 24.66 -18.72 -1.84
N GLY A 25 24.89 -18.96 -0.54
CA GLY A 25 24.56 -18.03 0.55
C GLY A 25 23.06 -17.75 0.69
N VAL A 26 22.23 -18.42 -0.10
CA VAL A 26 20.77 -18.24 -0.12
C VAL A 26 20.15 -19.49 0.51
N PRO A 27 19.54 -19.38 1.71
CA PRO A 27 18.81 -20.51 2.27
C PRO A 27 17.72 -20.95 1.29
N PRO A 28 17.47 -22.25 1.14
CA PRO A 28 16.47 -22.74 0.20
C PRO A 28 15.11 -22.13 0.59
N ALA A 29 14.56 -21.28 -0.28
CA ALA A 29 13.28 -20.57 -0.08
C ALA A 29 12.05 -21.50 -0.11
N ARG A 30 12.25 -22.79 0.17
CA ARG A 30 11.24 -23.84 0.16
C ARG A 30 10.85 -24.10 1.62
N GLY A 31 10.08 -23.19 2.20
CA GLY A 31 9.51 -23.38 3.54
C GLY A 31 9.11 -22.12 4.32
N GLN A 32 9.61 -20.93 3.97
CA GLN A 32 9.12 -19.70 4.60
C GLN A 32 7.90 -19.17 3.85
N GLN A 33 6.77 -19.07 4.56
CA GLN A 33 5.62 -18.31 4.08
C GLN A 33 6.07 -16.87 3.87
N ARG A 34 6.04 -16.40 2.61
CA ARG A 34 6.39 -15.01 2.28
C ARG A 34 5.35 -14.10 2.94
N GLU A 35 5.80 -13.06 3.62
CA GLU A 35 4.96 -12.03 4.22
C GLU A 35 5.23 -10.69 3.50
N ILE A 36 4.17 -9.96 3.19
CA ILE A 36 4.21 -8.58 2.70
C ILE A 36 3.61 -7.70 3.79
N SER A 37 4.32 -6.63 4.13
CA SER A 37 3.88 -5.61 5.09
C SER A 37 3.30 -4.41 4.34
N TYR A 38 2.13 -3.94 4.79
CA TYR A 38 1.40 -2.83 4.19
C TYR A 38 1.06 -1.78 5.25
N LEU A 39 1.60 -0.57 5.09
CA LEU A 39 1.24 0.59 5.91
C LEU A 39 0.08 1.36 5.28
N CYS A 40 -1.00 1.55 6.02
CA CYS A 40 -2.16 2.29 5.53
C CYS A 40 -2.77 3.20 6.59
N TRP A 41 -3.65 4.09 6.14
CA TRP A 41 -4.37 4.98 7.04
C TRP A 41 -5.44 4.23 7.84
N ASN A 42 -5.57 4.50 9.15
CA ASN A 42 -6.73 4.07 9.93
C ASN A 42 -8.00 4.83 9.49
N ASN A 43 -8.94 4.17 8.82
CA ASN A 43 -10.07 4.89 8.27
C ASN A 43 -11.01 5.39 9.37
N PHE A 44 -11.50 6.63 9.26
CA PHE A 44 -12.54 7.15 10.16
C PHE A 44 -13.83 6.31 10.11
N ALA A 45 -14.06 5.59 9.01
CA ALA A 45 -15.14 4.62 8.87
C ALA A 45 -14.62 3.19 9.14
N PRO A 46 -14.98 2.55 10.28
CA PRO A 46 -14.51 1.20 10.62
C PRO A 46 -14.85 0.12 9.59
N ALA A 47 -15.88 0.36 8.76
CA ALA A 47 -16.26 -0.54 7.68
C ALA A 47 -15.17 -0.68 6.61
N SER A 48 -14.40 0.38 6.35
CA SER A 48 -13.30 0.36 5.37
C SER A 48 -12.15 -0.51 5.84
N ASP A 49 -11.73 -0.38 7.11
CA ASP A 49 -10.66 -1.20 7.70
C ASP A 49 -11.06 -2.67 7.73
N LYS A 50 -12.32 -2.96 8.09
CA LYS A 50 -12.86 -4.32 8.01
C LYS A 50 -12.79 -4.87 6.58
N LYS A 51 -13.15 -4.06 5.58
CA LYS A 51 -13.11 -4.49 4.18
C LYS A 51 -11.69 -4.76 3.71
N LEU A 52 -10.74 -3.92 4.12
CA LEU A 52 -9.33 -4.10 3.81
C LEU A 52 -8.78 -5.39 4.43
N ALA A 53 -9.16 -5.71 5.67
CA ALA A 53 -8.83 -6.99 6.30
C ALA A 53 -9.39 -8.20 5.53
N GLU A 54 -10.65 -8.14 5.06
CA GLU A 54 -11.23 -9.19 4.21
C GLU A 54 -10.48 -9.35 2.88
N ILE A 55 -10.05 -8.24 2.26
CA ILE A 55 -9.23 -8.26 1.04
C ILE A 55 -7.89 -8.94 1.33
N GLY A 56 -7.24 -8.60 2.44
CA GLY A 56 -5.98 -9.23 2.83
C GLY A 56 -6.11 -10.73 3.05
N GLN A 57 -7.18 -11.19 3.72
CA GLN A 57 -7.46 -12.62 3.90
C GLN A 57 -7.65 -13.35 2.56
N ARG A 58 -8.40 -12.75 1.64
CA ARG A 58 -8.59 -13.30 0.29
C ARG A 58 -7.27 -13.36 -0.48
N PHE A 59 -6.48 -12.29 -0.45
CA PHE A 59 -5.16 -12.27 -1.06
C PHE A 59 -4.27 -13.41 -0.55
N THR A 60 -4.22 -13.62 0.77
CA THR A 60 -3.45 -14.73 1.36
C THR A 60 -3.99 -16.09 0.95
N LYS A 61 -5.31 -16.25 0.86
CA LYS A 61 -5.91 -17.50 0.38
C LYS A 61 -5.56 -17.79 -1.08
N ASP A 62 -5.60 -16.78 -1.93
CA ASP A 62 -5.43 -16.93 -3.38
C ASP A 62 -3.95 -17.10 -3.79
N THR A 63 -3.03 -16.49 -3.03
CA THR A 63 -1.59 -16.45 -3.38
C THR A 63 -0.70 -17.30 -2.47
N GLY A 64 -1.17 -17.66 -1.28
CA GLY A 64 -0.36 -18.26 -0.22
C GLY A 64 0.58 -17.27 0.50
N ILE A 65 0.61 -16.00 0.08
CA ILE A 65 1.46 -14.95 0.67
C ILE A 65 0.70 -14.29 1.83
N LYS A 66 1.30 -14.24 3.00
CA LYS A 66 0.72 -13.53 4.14
C LYS A 66 0.80 -12.03 3.91
N ILE A 67 -0.25 -11.30 4.23
CA ILE A 67 -0.21 -9.83 4.27
C ILE A 67 -0.44 -9.35 5.69
N ARG A 68 0.47 -8.50 6.18
CA ARG A 68 0.34 -7.78 7.45
C ARG A 68 -0.05 -6.34 7.15
N ILE A 69 -1.16 -5.88 7.73
CA ILE A 69 -1.72 -4.56 7.48
C ILE A 69 -1.61 -3.73 8.76
N ASP A 70 -0.72 -2.75 8.73
CA ASP A 70 -0.43 -1.87 9.84
C ASP A 70 -1.11 -0.52 9.59
N HIS A 71 -1.99 -0.10 10.51
CA HIS A 71 -2.76 1.14 10.39
C HIS A 71 -2.13 2.25 11.21
N VAL A 72 -2.06 3.47 10.65
CA VAL A 72 -1.53 4.66 11.32
C VAL A 72 -2.49 5.83 11.18
N ALA A 73 -2.53 6.72 12.18
CA ALA A 73 -3.33 7.93 12.12
C ALA A 73 -2.84 8.89 11.04
N HIS A 74 -3.75 9.54 10.30
CA HIS A 74 -3.40 10.49 9.24
C HIS A 74 -2.36 11.56 9.69
N PRO A 75 -2.48 12.20 10.87
CA PRO A 75 -1.48 13.18 11.31
C PRO A 75 -0.08 12.59 11.55
N GLN A 76 0.03 11.27 11.74
CA GLN A 76 1.28 10.58 12.01
C GLN A 76 1.94 10.01 10.73
N GLN A 77 1.21 9.97 9.61
CA GLN A 77 1.68 9.36 8.36
C GLN A 77 2.97 9.99 7.84
N ALA A 78 3.04 11.32 7.76
CA ALA A 78 4.22 12.03 7.24
C ALA A 78 5.49 11.71 8.06
N ALA A 79 5.37 11.70 9.40
CA ALA A 79 6.46 11.32 10.29
C ALA A 79 6.87 9.85 10.11
N LYS A 80 5.89 8.96 9.88
CA LYS A 80 6.15 7.54 9.63
C LYS A 80 6.89 7.32 8.31
N TYR A 81 6.51 8.01 7.24
CA TYR A 81 7.21 7.94 5.95
C TYR A 81 8.65 8.42 6.09
N ALA A 82 8.86 9.59 6.69
CA ALA A 82 10.19 10.14 6.94
C ALA A 82 11.06 9.17 7.76
N SER A 83 10.48 8.53 8.78
CA SER A 83 11.18 7.52 9.58
C SER A 83 11.61 6.32 8.76
N GLU A 84 10.73 5.75 7.93
CA GLU A 84 11.05 4.55 7.13
C GLU A 84 12.08 4.85 6.05
N VAL A 85 11.98 6.03 5.44
CA VAL A 85 12.99 6.55 4.50
C VAL A 85 14.32 6.75 5.20
N GLN A 86 14.36 7.36 6.38
CA GLN A 86 15.62 7.61 7.08
C GLN A 86 16.29 6.31 7.55
N SER A 87 15.52 5.35 8.05
CA SER A 87 16.06 4.07 8.48
C SER A 87 16.39 3.11 7.33
N GLN A 88 15.97 3.44 6.09
CA GLN A 88 16.05 2.54 4.93
C GLN A 88 15.45 1.16 5.26
N ALA A 89 14.40 1.17 6.07
CA ALA A 89 13.74 0.00 6.62
C ALA A 89 12.31 0.38 6.96
N GLY A 90 11.35 -0.42 6.52
CA GLY A 90 9.93 -0.06 6.60
C GLY A 90 9.05 -1.12 5.99
N HIS A 91 7.89 -0.69 5.52
CA HIS A 91 6.91 -1.57 4.90
C HIS A 91 7.24 -1.81 3.42
N ASP A 92 6.80 -2.95 2.90
CA ASP A 92 6.93 -3.29 1.48
C ASP A 92 5.96 -2.46 0.61
N LEU A 93 4.78 -2.17 1.16
CA LEU A 93 3.76 -1.32 0.56
C LEU A 93 3.40 -0.19 1.52
N VAL A 94 3.29 1.02 0.98
CA VAL A 94 2.91 2.21 1.75
C VAL A 94 1.81 2.97 1.02
N GLU A 95 0.66 3.17 1.68
CA GLU A 95 -0.39 4.04 1.18
C GLU A 95 0.07 5.49 1.27
N MET A 96 0.51 6.06 0.15
CA MET A 96 0.91 7.46 0.08
C MET A 96 -0.22 8.35 -0.46
N ARG A 97 -0.41 9.51 0.17
CA ARG A 97 -1.44 10.48 -0.20
C ARG A 97 -0.82 11.74 -0.81
N MET A 98 -1.60 12.44 -1.62
CA MET A 98 -1.21 13.75 -2.16
C MET A 98 0.18 13.69 -2.84
N HIS A 99 1.03 14.69 -2.60
CA HIS A 99 2.35 14.85 -3.21
C HIS A 99 3.45 13.95 -2.61
N PHE A 100 3.15 13.06 -1.65
CA PHE A 100 4.19 12.24 -1.02
C PHE A 100 4.93 11.28 -1.96
N PRO A 101 4.29 10.64 -2.96
CA PRO A 101 5.03 9.84 -3.94
C PRO A 101 6.05 10.66 -4.73
N TRP A 102 5.71 11.92 -5.04
CA TRP A 102 6.64 12.85 -5.69
C TRP A 102 7.77 13.28 -4.75
N LEU A 103 7.45 13.56 -3.48
CA LEU A 103 8.45 13.97 -2.47
C LEU A 103 9.48 12.88 -2.17
N TYR A 104 9.06 11.61 -2.15
CA TYR A 104 9.89 10.44 -1.87
C TYR A 104 10.18 9.60 -3.13
N GLU A 105 10.20 10.25 -4.29
CA GLU A 105 10.46 9.63 -5.60
C GLU A 105 11.71 8.71 -5.60
N PRO A 106 12.85 9.10 -5.01
CA PRO A 106 14.06 8.26 -5.03
C PRO A 106 13.93 6.97 -4.21
N GLN A 107 12.96 6.89 -3.30
CA GLN A 107 12.75 5.76 -2.39
C GLN A 107 11.69 4.78 -2.88
N LEU A 108 11.02 5.10 -3.99
CA LEU A 108 9.90 4.33 -4.53
C LEU A 108 10.32 3.63 -5.81
N VAL A 109 9.84 2.41 -6.00
CA VAL A 109 10.08 1.64 -7.22
C VAL A 109 9.28 2.22 -8.40
N ASP A 110 9.81 2.03 -9.61
CA ASP A 110 9.05 2.31 -10.84
C ASP A 110 7.92 1.27 -10.98
N VAL A 111 6.68 1.76 -11.09
CA VAL A 111 5.47 0.95 -11.27
C VAL A 111 4.72 1.31 -12.57
N SER A 112 5.43 1.90 -13.53
CA SER A 112 4.84 2.40 -14.79
C SER A 112 4.22 1.29 -15.64
N ASP A 113 4.78 0.08 -15.58
CA ASP A 113 4.25 -1.10 -16.24
C ASP A 113 2.86 -1.47 -15.69
N LEU A 114 2.73 -1.52 -14.36
CA LEU A 114 1.49 -1.82 -13.67
C LEU A 114 0.42 -0.76 -13.95
N VAL A 115 0.78 0.52 -13.92
CA VAL A 115 -0.16 1.59 -14.27
C VAL A 115 -0.60 1.48 -15.72
N ALA A 116 0.32 1.21 -16.66
CA ALA A 116 -0.03 1.04 -18.07
C ALA A 116 -0.97 -0.16 -18.31
N GLU A 117 -0.80 -1.26 -17.58
CA GLU A 117 -1.73 -2.40 -17.63
C GLU A 117 -3.12 -2.03 -17.09
N LEU A 118 -3.18 -1.31 -15.97
CA LEU A 118 -4.43 -0.85 -15.40
C LEU A 118 -5.15 0.14 -16.32
N GLU A 119 -4.42 1.06 -16.95
CA GLU A 119 -5.00 2.02 -17.89
C GLU A 119 -5.56 1.36 -19.15
N LYS A 120 -4.89 0.32 -19.67
CA LYS A 120 -5.42 -0.49 -20.78
C LYS A 120 -6.72 -1.19 -20.41
N LYS A 121 -6.85 -1.64 -19.15
CA LYS A 121 -8.00 -2.42 -18.69
C LYS A 121 -9.19 -1.56 -18.25
N TYR A 122 -8.92 -0.44 -17.60
CA TYR A 122 -9.95 0.37 -16.91
C TYR A 122 -10.07 1.80 -17.42
N GLY A 123 -9.22 2.21 -18.38
CA GLY A 123 -9.15 3.58 -18.87
C GLY A 123 -8.10 4.42 -18.14
N LYS A 124 -7.84 5.61 -18.69
CA LYS A 124 -6.77 6.49 -18.20
C LYS A 124 -7.01 6.95 -16.77
N THR A 125 -5.90 7.13 -16.05
CA THR A 125 -5.89 7.74 -14.73
C THR A 125 -6.41 9.18 -14.77
N LEU A 126 -6.98 9.65 -13.66
CA LEU A 126 -7.34 11.06 -13.49
C LEU A 126 -6.08 11.93 -13.51
N SER A 127 -6.19 13.18 -14.01
CA SER A 127 -5.04 14.10 -14.06
C SER A 127 -4.38 14.31 -12.69
N SER A 128 -5.18 14.35 -11.63
CA SER A 128 -4.66 14.46 -10.26
C SER A 128 -3.71 13.33 -9.87
N ALA A 129 -3.90 12.12 -10.42
CA ALA A 129 -3.01 11.00 -10.17
C ALA A 129 -1.66 11.19 -10.88
N GLN A 130 -1.69 11.72 -12.10
CA GLN A 130 -0.48 12.07 -12.84
C GLN A 130 0.32 13.14 -12.08
N ASP A 131 -0.35 14.21 -11.63
CA ASP A 131 0.29 15.32 -10.92
C ASP A 131 0.94 14.92 -9.58
N THR A 132 0.46 13.84 -8.95
CA THR A 132 0.86 13.45 -7.59
C THR A 132 1.79 12.25 -7.55
N ALA A 133 1.67 11.33 -8.51
CA ALA A 133 2.37 10.05 -8.50
C ALA A 133 3.22 9.77 -9.74
N ASN A 134 3.10 10.58 -10.80
CA ASN A 134 4.05 10.55 -11.92
C ASN A 134 5.13 11.62 -11.72
N ALA A 135 6.33 11.19 -11.39
CA ALA A 135 7.47 12.09 -11.19
C ALA A 135 8.42 11.95 -12.38
N HIS A 136 8.62 13.04 -13.12
CA HIS A 136 9.52 13.08 -14.28
C HIS A 136 9.23 12.02 -15.36
N GLY A 137 7.96 11.67 -15.55
CA GLY A 137 7.54 10.65 -16.52
C GLY A 137 7.47 9.23 -15.95
N VAL A 138 7.91 9.01 -14.71
CA VAL A 138 7.94 7.70 -14.06
C VAL A 138 6.84 7.61 -13.01
N TRP A 139 6.02 6.55 -13.06
CA TRP A 139 5.04 6.30 -12.01
C TRP A 139 5.73 5.73 -10.77
N ARG A 140 5.61 6.44 -9.65
CA ARG A 140 6.18 6.08 -8.35
C ARG A 140 5.16 5.50 -7.37
N ALA A 141 3.88 5.57 -7.72
CA ALA A 141 2.80 4.93 -6.98
C ALA A 141 1.66 4.57 -7.91
N VAL A 142 0.90 3.54 -7.52
CA VAL A 142 -0.31 3.13 -8.23
C VAL A 142 -1.50 3.93 -7.72
N PRO A 143 -2.24 4.65 -8.58
CA PRO A 143 -3.42 5.40 -8.15
C PRO A 143 -4.53 4.44 -7.67
N GLN A 144 -4.93 4.57 -6.41
CA GLN A 144 -5.90 3.65 -5.79
C GLN A 144 -7.32 4.24 -5.71
N TYR A 145 -7.45 5.47 -5.23
CA TYR A 145 -8.73 6.17 -5.10
C TYR A 145 -8.53 7.68 -5.18
N HIS A 146 -9.61 8.40 -5.45
CA HIS A 146 -9.67 9.86 -5.42
C HIS A 146 -10.82 10.30 -4.52
N THR A 147 -10.68 11.43 -3.86
CA THR A 147 -11.72 12.02 -3.00
C THR A 147 -11.97 13.46 -3.43
N PHE A 148 -13.25 13.80 -3.61
CA PHE A 148 -13.68 15.17 -3.88
C PHE A 148 -14.16 15.83 -2.59
N PHE A 149 -13.71 17.05 -2.35
CA PHE A 149 -14.26 17.89 -1.28
C PHE A 149 -15.42 18.69 -1.87
N VAL A 150 -16.64 18.35 -1.45
CA VAL A 150 -17.86 19.06 -1.84
C VAL A 150 -18.36 19.89 -0.66
N GLY A 151 -18.94 21.04 -0.96
CA GLY A 151 -19.63 21.86 0.04
C GLY A 151 -20.87 21.13 0.55
N CYS A 152 -20.90 20.79 1.84
CA CYS A 152 -22.07 20.21 2.49
C CYS A 152 -22.76 21.28 3.33
N TYR A 153 -24.09 21.38 3.23
CA TYR A 153 -24.89 22.32 3.99
C TYR A 153 -26.16 21.65 4.54
N ARG A 154 -26.79 22.29 5.54
CA ARG A 154 -28.02 21.80 6.18
C ARG A 154 -29.25 22.38 5.48
N GLU A 155 -29.77 21.63 4.52
CA GLU A 155 -30.95 22.02 3.72
C GLU A 155 -32.13 22.50 4.57
N ASP A 156 -32.40 21.83 5.70
CA ASP A 156 -33.48 22.16 6.61
C ASP A 156 -33.28 23.52 7.30
N LEU A 157 -32.05 23.85 7.69
CA LEU A 157 -31.72 25.13 8.32
C LEU A 157 -31.76 26.26 7.29
N PHE A 158 -31.24 26.02 6.08
CA PHE A 158 -31.30 26.97 4.97
C PHE A 158 -32.74 27.32 4.63
N LYS A 159 -33.60 26.30 4.50
CA LYS A 159 -35.03 26.50 4.25
C LYS A 159 -35.71 27.27 5.39
N LYS A 160 -35.40 26.97 6.65
CA LYS A 160 -35.98 27.66 7.82
C LYS A 160 -35.59 29.14 7.87
N ALA A 161 -34.35 29.47 7.46
CA ALA A 161 -33.84 30.83 7.43
C ALA A 161 -34.19 31.59 6.14
N GLY A 162 -34.81 30.94 5.14
CA GLY A 162 -35.11 31.55 3.85
C GLY A 162 -33.86 31.80 2.98
N LEU A 163 -32.77 31.06 3.25
CA LEU A 163 -31.49 31.21 2.57
C LEU A 163 -31.44 30.36 1.30
N LYS A 164 -30.73 30.88 0.29
CA LYS A 164 -30.42 30.14 -0.94
C LYS A 164 -29.09 29.41 -0.78
N VAL A 165 -28.91 28.34 -1.56
CA VAL A 165 -27.61 27.67 -1.67
C VAL A 165 -26.62 28.63 -2.33
N PRO A 166 -25.42 28.84 -1.76
CA PRO A 166 -24.41 29.71 -2.36
C PRO A 166 -23.90 29.15 -3.68
N ASP A 167 -23.91 29.97 -4.73
CA ASP A 167 -23.28 29.64 -6.02
C ASP A 167 -21.87 30.25 -6.12
N THR A 168 -21.58 31.28 -5.32
CA THR A 168 -20.30 31.99 -5.25
C THR A 168 -19.72 32.03 -3.84
N TRP A 169 -18.44 32.40 -3.71
CA TRP A 169 -17.82 32.64 -2.40
C TRP A 169 -18.45 33.83 -1.69
N GLU A 170 -18.82 34.87 -2.43
CA GLU A 170 -19.51 36.04 -1.93
C GLU A 170 -20.88 35.67 -1.33
N ASP A 171 -21.64 34.80 -2.01
CA ASP A 171 -22.92 34.30 -1.47
C ASP A 171 -22.71 33.58 -0.13
N LEU A 172 -21.63 32.80 0.00
CA LEU A 172 -21.31 32.06 1.22
C LEU A 172 -21.08 32.98 2.43
N TYR A 173 -20.59 34.19 2.23
CA TYR A 173 -20.42 35.18 3.31
C TYR A 173 -21.72 35.87 3.73
N THR A 174 -22.80 35.71 2.95
CA THR A 174 -24.09 36.36 3.18
C THR A 174 -25.19 35.42 3.68
N VAL A 175 -24.91 34.10 3.72
CA VAL A 175 -25.79 33.07 4.30
C VAL A 175 -25.59 32.88 5.80
#